data_AF-A0A3D2ELW6-F1
#
_entry.id   AF-A0A3D2ELW6-F1
#
_cell.length_a   1.000
_cell.length_b   1.000
_cell.length_c   1.000
_cell.angle_alpha   90.00
_cell.angle_beta   90.00
_cell.angle_gamma   90.00
#
_symmetry.space_group_name_H-M   'P 1'
#
loop_
_entity.id
_entity.type
_entity.pdbx_description
1 polymer ?
#
loop_
_entity_poly.entity_id
_entity_poly.type
_entity_poly.pdbx_seq_one_letter_code
_entity_poly.pdbx_strand_id
1 'polypeptide(L)'
;HQKKIYEDVVYNDFSLSEIAEENGISRQGVHDLIRRCNKILQEYENKLHLIERFVKIREEVGSIQKLAENPQISKEELIGKVNEISHRIIEEL
;
A
#
# COMPACT_ATOMS: atom_id res chain seq x y z
N HIS A 1 -12.01 -7.69 -17.28
CA HIS A 1 -12.26 -9.07 -16.81
C HIS A 1 -11.37 -9.42 -15.61
N GLN A 2 -10.04 -9.45 -15.73
CA GLN A 2 -9.14 -9.78 -14.60
C GLN A 2 -9.26 -8.85 -13.39
N LYS A 3 -9.36 -7.53 -13.61
CA LYS A 3 -9.54 -6.53 -12.54
C LYS A 3 -10.80 -6.80 -11.71
N LYS A 4 -11.96 -6.98 -12.35
CA LYS A 4 -13.24 -7.26 -11.68
C LYS A 4 -13.16 -8.52 -10.81
N ILE A 5 -12.65 -9.62 -11.35
CA ILE A 5 -12.48 -10.88 -10.60
C ILE A 5 -11.58 -10.70 -9.37
N TYR A 6 -10.49 -9.94 -9.51
CA TYR A 6 -9.61 -9.66 -8.38
C TYR A 6 -10.28 -8.76 -7.33
N GLU A 7 -11.06 -7.76 -7.77
CA GLU A 7 -11.84 -6.89 -6.88
C GLU A 7 -12.93 -7.66 -6.11
N ASP A 8 -13.63 -8.58 -6.78
CA ASP A 8 -14.68 -9.38 -6.17
C ASP A 8 -14.14 -10.29 -5.05
N VAL A 9 -12.93 -10.81 -5.22
CA VAL A 9 -12.24 -11.62 -4.19
C VAL A 9 -11.74 -10.76 -3.04
N VAL A 10 -11.11 -9.62 -3.34
CA VAL A 10 -10.33 -8.85 -2.35
C VAL A 10 -11.18 -7.82 -1.61
N TYR A 11 -12.21 -7.27 -2.24
CA TYR A 11 -13.02 -6.18 -1.68
C TYR A 11 -14.48 -6.57 -1.41
N ASN A 12 -15.03 -7.53 -2.17
CA ASN A 12 -16.44 -7.91 -2.05
C ASN A 12 -16.66 -9.24 -1.32
N ASP A 13 -15.58 -9.89 -0.86
CA ASP A 13 -15.60 -11.18 -0.14
C ASP A 13 -16.36 -12.31 -0.87
N PHE A 14 -16.43 -12.26 -2.21
CA PHE A 14 -17.09 -13.31 -2.98
C PHE A 14 -16.29 -14.61 -2.95
N SER A 15 -16.98 -15.73 -2.86
CA SER A 15 -16.34 -17.03 -2.96
C SER A 15 -15.88 -17.30 -4.39
N LEU A 16 -14.81 -18.10 -4.53
CA LEU A 16 -14.30 -18.54 -5.84
C LEU A 16 -15.36 -19.26 -6.69
N SER A 17 -16.39 -19.83 -6.04
CA SER A 17 -17.52 -20.51 -6.68
C SER A 17 -18.49 -19.52 -7.31
N GLU A 18 -18.87 -18.48 -6.58
CA GLU A 18 -19.79 -17.44 -7.06
C GLU A 18 -19.16 -16.70 -8.24
N ILE A 19 -17.87 -16.40 -8.15
CA ILE A 19 -17.12 -15.75 -9.23
C ILE A 19 -17.00 -16.67 -10.45
N ALA A 20 -16.74 -17.96 -10.24
CA ALA A 20 -16.66 -18.96 -11.31
C ALA A 20 -17.99 -19.05 -12.08
N GLU A 21 -19.11 -19.11 -11.35
CA GLU A 21 -20.45 -19.17 -11.92
C GLU A 21 -20.81 -17.88 -12.69
N GLU A 22 -20.60 -16.71 -12.08
CA GLU A 22 -20.90 -15.41 -12.71
C GLU A 22 -20.08 -15.15 -13.97
N ASN A 23 -18.83 -15.63 -14.01
CA ASN A 23 -17.91 -15.39 -15.13
C ASN A 23 -17.87 -16.56 -16.13
N GLY A 24 -18.61 -17.65 -15.90
CA GLY A 24 -18.64 -18.82 -16.77
C GLY A 24 -17.28 -19.54 -16.89
N ILE A 25 -16.47 -19.53 -15.82
CA ILE A 25 -15.15 -20.16 -15.77
C ILE A 25 -15.08 -21.20 -14.65
N SER A 26 -14.05 -22.06 -14.65
CA SER A 26 -13.86 -23.00 -13.54
C SER A 26 -13.31 -22.31 -12.28
N ARG A 27 -13.59 -22.87 -11.10
CA ARG A 27 -12.93 -22.45 -9.84
C ARG A 27 -11.39 -22.43 -9.96
N GLN A 28 -10.83 -23.39 -10.69
CA GLN A 28 -9.38 -23.42 -10.98
C GLN A 28 -8.96 -22.22 -11.85
N GLY A 29 -9.77 -21.85 -12.85
CA GLY A 29 -9.54 -20.65 -13.66
C GLY A 29 -9.57 -19.36 -12.85
N VAL A 30 -10.48 -19.24 -11.87
CA VAL A 30 -10.50 -18.11 -10.93
C VAL A 30 -9.21 -18.08 -10.10
N HIS A 31 -8.82 -19.23 -9.54
CA HIS A 31 -7.60 -19.34 -8.74
C HIS A 31 -6.33 -18.96 -9.51
N ASP A 32 -6.19 -19.45 -10.75
CA ASP A 32 -5.03 -19.13 -11.60
C ASP A 32 -4.99 -17.66 -12.02
N LEU A 33 -6.16 -17.03 -12.18
CA LEU A 33 -6.29 -15.62 -12.47
C LEU A 33 -5.84 -14.77 -11.27
N ILE A 34 -6.30 -15.08 -10.05
CA ILE A 34 -5.86 -14.39 -8.82
C ILE A 34 -4.34 -14.50 -8.66
N ARG A 35 -3.78 -15.72 -8.82
CA ARG A 35 -2.33 -15.95 -8.74
C ARG A 35 -1.57 -15.10 -9.74
N ARG A 36 -2.07 -14.97 -10.98
CA ARG A 36 -1.45 -14.14 -12.02
C ARG A 36 -1.52 -12.65 -11.69
N CYS A 37 -2.65 -12.17 -11.20
CA CYS A 37 -2.81 -10.79 -10.76
C CYS A 37 -1.85 -10.45 -9.60
N ASN A 38 -1.76 -11.32 -8.60
CA ASN A 38 -0.79 -11.17 -7.49
C ASN A 38 0.64 -11.06 -8.00
N LYS A 39 1.04 -11.92 -8.94
CA LYS A 39 2.38 -11.87 -9.54
C LYS A 39 2.64 -10.54 -10.26
N ILE A 40 1.68 -10.07 -11.05
CA ILE A 40 1.81 -8.79 -11.79
C ILE A 40 1.89 -7.61 -10.81
N LEU A 41 1.05 -7.58 -9.77
CA LEU A 41 1.09 -6.53 -8.75
C LEU A 41 2.41 -6.54 -7.97
N GLN A 42 2.92 -7.71 -7.62
CA GLN A 42 4.23 -7.85 -6.99
C GLN A 42 5.36 -7.39 -7.91
N GLU A 43 5.29 -7.69 -9.20
CA GLU A 43 6.27 -7.21 -10.18
C GLU A 43 6.22 -5.69 -10.34
N TYR A 44 5.04 -5.07 -10.28
CA TYR A 44 4.91 -3.62 -10.26
C TYR A 44 5.52 -3.03 -8.98
N GLU A 45 5.20 -3.59 -7.81
CA GLU A 45 5.78 -3.11 -6.56
C GLU A 45 7.30 -3.25 -6.55
N ASN A 46 7.85 -4.37 -7.01
CA ASN A 46 9.31 -4.57 -7.10
C ASN A 46 10.01 -3.58 -8.05
N LYS A 47 9.28 -2.98 -9.01
CA LYS A 47 9.84 -2.00 -9.96
C LYS A 47 9.63 -0.56 -9.52
N LEU A 48 8.52 -0.30 -8.85
CA LEU A 48 8.04 1.06 -8.57
C LEU A 48 8.18 1.45 -7.10
N HIS A 49 8.28 0.46 -6.19
CA HIS A 49 8.40 0.63 -4.74
C HIS A 49 7.33 1.57 -4.15
N LEU A 50 6.10 1.53 -4.69
CA LEU A 50 5.07 2.52 -4.35
C LEU A 50 4.56 2.31 -2.93
N ILE A 51 4.30 1.06 -2.55
CA ILE A 51 3.83 0.72 -1.20
C ILE A 51 4.96 0.98 -0.20
N GLU A 52 6.18 0.55 -0.51
CA GLU A 52 7.34 0.80 0.36
C GLU A 52 7.54 2.30 0.63
N ARG A 53 7.57 3.13 -0.41
CA ARG A 53 7.70 4.60 -0.29
C ARG A 53 6.55 5.21 0.49
N PHE A 54 5.32 4.77 0.21
CA PHE A 54 4.15 5.25 0.93
C PHE A 54 4.23 4.95 2.44
N VAL A 55 4.65 3.75 2.82
CA VAL A 55 4.83 3.36 4.23
C VAL A 55 5.90 4.22 4.89
N LYS A 56 7.07 4.40 4.24
CA LYS A 56 8.14 5.27 4.76
C LYS A 56 7.67 6.70 5.00
N ILE A 57 7.00 7.31 4.01
CA ILE A 57 6.45 8.67 4.14
C ILE A 57 5.46 8.74 5.31
N ARG A 58 4.59 7.74 5.46
CA ARG A 58 3.65 7.69 6.59
C ARG A 58 4.35 7.61 7.95
N GLU A 59 5.44 6.85 8.06
CA GLU A 59 6.22 6.73 9.29
C GLU A 59 6.94 8.05 9.65
N GLU A 60 7.51 8.72 8.65
CA GLU A 60 8.14 10.03 8.80
C GLU A 60 7.14 11.11 9.25
N VAL A 61 5.96 11.16 8.62
CA VAL A 61 4.86 12.05 9.05
C VAL A 61 4.40 11.71 10.47
N GLY A 62 4.26 10.43 10.80
CA GLY A 62 3.93 9.99 12.16
C GLY A 62 5.00 10.42 13.19
N SER A 63 6.26 10.48 12.79
CA SER A 63 7.35 10.97 13.63
C SER A 63 7.26 12.47 13.89
N ILE A 64 6.89 13.26 12.87
CA ILE A 64 6.59 14.70 13.05
C ILE A 64 5.47 14.88 14.09
N GLN A 65 4.39 14.10 14.00
CA GLN A 65 3.28 14.21 14.95
C GLN A 65 3.73 13.92 16.39
N LYS A 66 4.52 12.85 16.59
CA LYS A 66 5.07 12.51 17.91
C LYS A 66 5.98 13.61 18.47
N LEU A 67 6.77 14.25 17.61
CA LEU A 67 7.61 15.39 18.01
C LEU A 67 6.77 16.59 18.42
N ALA A 68 5.70 16.90 17.69
CA ALA A 68 4.79 18.00 18.02
C ALA A 68 4.02 17.79 19.34
N GLU A 69 3.74 16.53 19.69
CA GLU A 69 3.07 16.16 20.95
C GLU A 69 4.03 16.07 22.14
N ASN A 70 5.35 16.14 21.94
CA ASN A 70 6.33 16.03 23.01
C ASN A 70 6.49 17.37 23.77
N PRO A 71 6.06 17.47 25.04
CA PRO A 71 6.13 18.73 25.79
C PRO A 71 7.56 19.12 26.22
N GLN A 72 8.53 18.21 26.11
CA GLN A 72 9.92 18.43 26.55
C GLN A 72 10.85 18.89 25.43
N ILE A 73 10.39 18.86 24.17
CA ILE A 73 11.23 19.26 23.04
C ILE A 73 11.33 20.79 22.99
N SER A 74 12.55 21.28 22.83
CA SER A 74 12.75 22.72 22.60
C SER A 74 12.23 23.11 21.21
N LYS A 75 11.85 24.39 21.04
CA LYS A 75 11.37 24.89 19.75
C LYS A 75 12.44 24.76 18.67
N GLU A 76 13.69 25.04 19.01
CA GLU A 76 14.84 24.95 18.11
C GLU A 76 15.07 23.51 17.64
N GLU A 77 14.99 22.54 18.56
CA GLU A 77 15.13 21.12 18.24
C GLU A 77 13.96 20.60 17.40
N LEU A 78 12.73 21.02 17.71
CA LEU A 78 11.54 20.66 16.93
C LEU A 78 11.66 21.15 15.48
N ILE A 79 12.04 22.40 15.27
CA ILE A 79 12.24 22.96 13.92
C ILE A 79 13.34 22.19 13.18
N GLY A 80 14.46 21.91 13.84
CA GLY A 80 15.55 21.13 13.26
C GLY A 80 15.09 19.75 12.79
N LYS A 81 14.38 19.02 13.65
CA LYS A 81 13.89 17.67 13.34
C LYS A 81 12.80 17.66 12.27
N VAL A 82 11.87 18.60 12.30
CA VAL A 82 10.83 18.73 11.26
C VAL A 82 11.45 19.02 9.90
N ASN A 83 12.45 19.90 9.84
CA ASN A 83 13.16 20.17 8.58
C ASN A 83 13.92 18.94 8.08
N GLU A 84 14.61 18.22 8.97
CA GLU A 84 15.33 16.98 8.64
C GLU A 84 14.38 15.92 8.04
N ILE A 85 13.24 15.68 8.70
CA ILE A 85 12.22 14.74 8.24
C ILE A 85 11.61 15.19 6.91
N SER A 86 11.30 16.48 6.77
CA SER A 86 10.71 17.02 5.54
C SER A 86 11.65 16.84 4.34
N HIS A 87 12.96 17.00 4.52
CA HIS A 87 13.92 16.74 3.44
C HIS A 87 13.91 15.26 3.02
N ARG A 88 13.92 14.33 3.98
CA ARG A 88 13.83 12.89 3.66
C ARG A 88 12.56 12.53 2.90
N ILE A 89 11.41 13.09 3.30
CA ILE A 89 10.14 12.87 2.60
C ILE A 89 10.22 13.37 1.15
N ILE A 90 10.84 14.54 0.91
CA ILE A 90 10.99 15.11 -0.44
C ILE A 90 11.94 14.27 -1.30
N GLU A 91 13.01 13.73 -0.72
CA GLU A 91 13.93 12.83 -1.44
C GLU A 91 13.27 11.50 -1.84
N GLU A 92 12.29 11.04 -1.06
CA GLU A 92 11.51 9.84 -1.31
C GLU A 92 10.32 10.06 -2.27
N LEU A 93 10.12 11.27 -2.84
CA LEU A 93 9.08 11.63 -3.82
C LEU A 93 9.62 11.68 -5.26
#